data_AF-A0A255TIC8-F1
#
_entry.id   AF-A0A255TIC8-F1
#
_cell.length_a   1.000
_cell.length_b   1.000
_cell.length_c   1.000
_cell.angle_alpha   90.00
_cell.angle_beta   90.00
_cell.angle_gamma   90.00
#
_symmetry.space_group_name_H-M   'P 1'
#
loop_
_entity.id
_entity.type
_entity.pdbx_description
1 polymer ?
#
loop_
_entity_poly.entity_id
_entity_poly.type
_entity_poly.pdbx_seq_one_letter_code
_entity_poly.pdbx_strand_id
1 'polypeptide(L)'
;MNKRFTSLLTTLLLSVFFSISASAYDVEVDGIYYNIVTKGKAAEVTKGDNNYSGDVTIPETITVDNVVYNVTSIGREAFWSCTGLTSITIPNSLTSIGGAAFSRCPGLTSITIPNSVTSIGDDAFSYCTGLTSITIPSSVTSIRGFAFQGCTGLTSITIPNSVTSIGNWAFSYCTGLTSITIPNSVTSIRDDAFMGCTGLTSITIPNSVKSIRDGAFIDCTGLTSITIPSSVTSIGQWAFSGCKNIENVYCYAATVPSTEINAFEDAYIEYATLHVPESAINAYKTTEPWSAFGTFKTLEGTGVEKNKCETPTIAFIDGKLTFSCATEDVEYVSEVKCYDVSKYYTNEISLAACYDISVTAMKTGFANSDVATAKLYWLTSSGSLDSSINAAKTRGVVIHSADGFVTISGLDSSEKVDFFSSDGKALGSAKAMGGTATFAAQSGSVVVAKIGKESVKIAVK
;
A
#
# COMPACT_ATOMS: atom_id res chain seq x y z
N MET A 1 -66.13 -2.40 -72.61
CA MET A 1 -66.07 -1.29 -71.65
C MET A 1 -64.64 -1.22 -71.11
N ASN A 2 -63.92 -0.15 -71.48
CA ASN A 2 -62.64 0.38 -70.97
C ASN A 2 -61.66 -0.57 -70.25
N LYS A 3 -60.53 -0.94 -70.90
CA LYS A 3 -59.22 -0.24 -70.85
C LYS A 3 -58.57 -0.32 -69.45
N ARG A 4 -57.50 -1.12 -69.26
CA ARG A 4 -56.06 -0.74 -69.34
C ARG A 4 -55.41 -1.28 -68.04
N PHE A 5 -54.14 -1.66 -67.87
CA PHE A 5 -52.89 -1.57 -68.62
C PHE A 5 -51.93 -2.61 -67.99
N THR A 6 -51.12 -3.28 -68.79
CA THR A 6 -49.94 -4.06 -68.39
C THR A 6 -48.73 -3.14 -68.12
N SER A 7 -47.94 -3.38 -67.06
CA SER A 7 -46.53 -2.93 -66.91
C SER A 7 -45.94 -3.62 -65.66
N LEU A 8 -45.06 -4.61 -65.78
CA LEU A 8 -43.59 -4.51 -65.82
C LEU A 8 -42.95 -3.81 -64.61
N LEU A 9 -42.01 -4.54 -63.95
CA LEU A 9 -40.78 -4.08 -63.28
C LEU A 9 -40.95 -2.99 -62.20
N THR A 10 -40.66 -3.19 -60.92
CA THR A 10 -39.33 -3.51 -60.35
C THR A 10 -39.49 -3.91 -58.87
N THR A 11 -38.76 -4.92 -58.42
CA THR A 11 -38.49 -5.12 -56.99
C THR A 11 -37.70 -3.92 -56.48
N LEU A 12 -38.32 -3.11 -55.62
CA LEU A 12 -37.64 -2.07 -54.86
C LEU A 12 -36.74 -2.75 -53.83
N LEU A 13 -35.48 -3.00 -54.20
CA LEU A 13 -34.43 -3.32 -53.25
C LEU A 13 -34.17 -2.03 -52.48
N LEU A 14 -34.79 -1.88 -51.30
CA LEU A 14 -34.49 -0.80 -50.38
C LEU A 14 -33.11 -1.11 -49.76
N SER A 15 -32.05 -0.82 -50.50
CA SER A 15 -30.69 -0.75 -49.95
C SER A 15 -30.65 0.46 -49.03
N VAL A 16 -31.07 0.26 -47.78
CA VAL A 16 -30.72 1.17 -46.69
C VAL A 16 -29.21 1.07 -46.58
N PHE A 17 -28.52 2.07 -47.11
CA PHE A 17 -27.13 2.32 -46.77
C PHE A 17 -27.11 2.57 -45.27
N PHE A 18 -26.83 1.55 -44.47
CA PHE A 18 -26.24 1.78 -43.16
C PHE A 18 -24.93 2.50 -43.43
N SER A 19 -24.91 3.80 -43.21
CA SER A 19 -23.66 4.47 -42.88
C SER A 19 -23.13 3.74 -41.65
N ILE A 20 -22.17 2.83 -41.84
CA ILE A 20 -21.39 2.27 -40.75
C ILE A 20 -20.55 3.43 -40.23
N SER A 21 -21.11 4.23 -39.33
CA SER A 21 -20.27 4.96 -38.41
C SER A 21 -19.61 3.89 -37.55
N ALA A 22 -18.30 3.71 -37.70
CA ALA A 22 -17.53 2.91 -36.76
C ALA A 22 -17.68 3.61 -35.39
N SER A 23 -18.48 3.03 -34.49
CA SER A 23 -18.54 3.46 -33.10
C SER A 23 -17.17 3.18 -32.47
N ALA A 24 -16.74 4.02 -31.53
CA ALA A 24 -15.49 3.83 -30.78
C ALA A 24 -15.59 2.70 -29.71
N TYR A 25 -16.70 1.98 -29.70
CA TYR A 25 -17.08 0.92 -28.77
C TYR A 25 -17.82 -0.20 -29.53
N ASP A 26 -17.84 -1.40 -28.96
CA ASP A 26 -18.49 -2.58 -29.55
C ASP A 26 -19.95 -2.72 -29.12
N VAL A 27 -20.28 -2.40 -27.86
CA VAL A 27 -21.63 -2.54 -27.30
C VAL A 27 -21.92 -1.51 -26.21
N GLU A 28 -23.19 -1.13 -26.06
CA GLU A 28 -23.70 -0.39 -24.90
C GLU A 28 -24.61 -1.31 -24.07
N VAL A 29 -24.36 -1.41 -22.76
CA VAL A 29 -25.18 -2.17 -21.81
C VAL A 29 -25.45 -1.30 -20.60
N ASP A 30 -26.73 -1.08 -20.28
CA ASP A 30 -27.21 -0.26 -19.16
C ASP A 30 -26.57 1.15 -19.10
N GLY A 31 -26.38 1.78 -20.27
CA GLY A 31 -25.79 3.11 -20.39
C GLY A 31 -24.26 3.15 -20.22
N ILE A 32 -23.59 1.99 -20.22
CA ILE A 32 -22.13 1.88 -20.20
C ILE A 32 -21.63 1.27 -21.50
N TYR A 33 -20.56 1.84 -22.04
CA TYR A 33 -19.98 1.45 -23.32
C TYR A 33 -18.80 0.51 -23.12
N TYR A 34 -18.70 -0.54 -23.93
CA TYR A 34 -17.69 -1.58 -23.80
C TYR A 34 -17.00 -1.95 -25.12
N ASN A 35 -15.72 -2.25 -25.03
CA ASN A 35 -14.97 -3.02 -26.03
C ASN A 35 -14.95 -4.50 -25.63
N ILE A 36 -15.25 -5.40 -26.56
CA ILE A 36 -15.37 -6.84 -26.32
C ILE A 36 -14.10 -7.57 -26.77
N VAL A 37 -13.43 -8.19 -25.80
CA VAL A 37 -12.30 -9.09 -26.05
C VAL A 37 -12.82 -10.53 -26.13
N THR A 38 -13.19 -10.94 -27.35
CA THR A 38 -13.77 -12.26 -27.64
C THR A 38 -12.88 -13.40 -27.14
N LYS A 39 -11.57 -13.30 -27.38
CA LYS A 39 -10.57 -14.24 -26.86
C LYS A 39 -10.32 -13.96 -25.38
N GLY A 40 -11.01 -14.70 -24.52
CA GLY A 40 -10.89 -14.57 -23.05
C GLY A 40 -12.19 -14.15 -22.37
N LYS A 41 -13.27 -13.91 -23.14
CA LYS A 41 -14.59 -13.49 -22.62
C LYS A 41 -14.46 -12.29 -21.66
N ALA A 42 -13.74 -11.26 -22.09
CA ALA A 42 -13.54 -10.06 -21.31
C ALA A 42 -14.21 -8.85 -21.97
N ALA A 43 -14.64 -7.90 -21.15
CA ALA A 43 -15.13 -6.59 -21.55
C ALA A 43 -14.29 -5.50 -20.88
N GLU A 44 -13.97 -4.45 -21.65
CA GLU A 44 -13.29 -3.24 -21.19
C GLU A 44 -14.29 -2.09 -21.25
N VAL A 45 -14.47 -1.35 -20.16
CA VAL A 45 -15.27 -0.11 -20.17
C VAL A 45 -14.55 0.93 -21.00
N THR A 46 -15.22 1.53 -21.97
CA THR A 46 -14.65 2.50 -22.91
C THR A 46 -15.45 3.81 -22.92
N LYS A 47 -14.90 4.79 -23.63
CA LYS A 47 -15.56 6.07 -23.87
C LYS A 47 -16.74 5.89 -24.81
N GLY A 48 -17.88 6.42 -24.40
CA GLY A 48 -19.11 6.42 -25.19
C GLY A 48 -19.37 7.70 -25.98
N ASP A 49 -20.52 7.73 -26.64
CA ASP A 49 -21.03 8.92 -27.34
C ASP A 49 -21.56 9.99 -26.36
N ASN A 50 -21.93 9.60 -25.14
CA ASN A 50 -22.38 10.48 -24.07
C ASN A 50 -21.35 10.56 -22.93
N ASN A 51 -21.28 11.71 -22.25
CA ASN A 51 -20.50 11.82 -21.02
C ASN A 51 -21.25 11.12 -19.87
N TYR A 52 -20.55 10.27 -19.14
CA TYR A 52 -21.04 9.66 -17.92
C TYR A 52 -21.38 10.72 -16.86
N SER A 53 -22.50 10.55 -16.15
CA SER A 53 -22.96 11.50 -15.13
C SER A 53 -23.70 10.82 -13.99
N GLY A 54 -23.77 11.48 -12.83
CA GLY A 54 -24.34 10.94 -11.61
C GLY A 54 -23.51 9.78 -11.06
N ASP A 55 -24.19 8.81 -10.47
CA ASP A 55 -23.59 7.63 -9.88
C ASP A 55 -23.55 6.49 -10.92
N VAL A 56 -22.34 6.02 -11.25
CA VAL A 56 -22.14 4.94 -12.22
C VAL A 56 -21.75 3.65 -11.51
N THR A 57 -22.42 2.54 -11.84
CA THR A 57 -22.07 1.21 -11.32
C THR A 57 -21.62 0.32 -12.46
N ILE A 58 -20.35 -0.05 -12.47
CA ILE A 58 -19.82 -1.01 -13.45
C ILE A 58 -20.18 -2.43 -12.96
N PRO A 59 -20.90 -3.24 -13.75
CA PRO A 59 -21.24 -4.60 -13.37
C PRO A 59 -20.03 -5.54 -13.47
N GLU A 60 -20.01 -6.64 -12.71
CA GLU A 60 -18.96 -7.66 -12.81
C GLU A 60 -18.95 -8.36 -14.18
N THR A 61 -20.11 -8.49 -14.80
CA THR A 61 -20.29 -9.14 -16.09
C THR A 61 -21.33 -8.43 -16.94
N ILE A 62 -21.21 -8.57 -18.26
CA ILE A 62 -22.24 -8.18 -19.24
C ILE A 62 -22.59 -9.37 -20.13
N THR A 63 -23.78 -9.38 -20.72
CA THR A 63 -24.19 -10.40 -21.68
C THR A 63 -24.43 -9.78 -23.04
N VAL A 64 -23.72 -10.27 -24.06
CA VAL A 64 -23.85 -9.85 -25.47
C VAL A 64 -24.06 -11.09 -26.31
N ASP A 65 -25.14 -11.14 -27.10
CA ASP A 65 -25.50 -12.28 -27.95
C ASP A 65 -25.48 -13.65 -27.22
N ASN A 66 -26.06 -13.70 -26.01
CA ASN A 66 -26.08 -14.86 -25.11
C ASN A 66 -24.69 -15.35 -24.63
N VAL A 67 -23.64 -14.54 -24.80
CA VAL A 67 -22.31 -14.80 -24.25
C VAL A 67 -22.05 -13.85 -23.09
N VAL A 68 -21.65 -14.42 -21.94
CA VAL A 68 -21.26 -13.66 -20.75
C VAL A 68 -19.78 -13.26 -20.86
N TYR A 69 -19.51 -11.98 -20.66
CA TYR A 69 -18.17 -11.38 -20.62
C TYR A 69 -17.90 -10.79 -19.24
N ASN A 70 -16.74 -11.08 -18.67
CA ASN A 70 -16.29 -10.47 -17.42
C ASN A 70 -15.80 -9.05 -17.69
N VAL A 71 -16.27 -8.07 -16.94
CA VAL A 71 -15.73 -6.70 -17.02
C VAL A 71 -14.43 -6.66 -16.23
N THR A 72 -13.31 -6.53 -16.93
CA THR A 72 -11.97 -6.75 -16.35
C THR A 72 -11.09 -5.51 -16.34
N SER A 73 -11.48 -4.45 -17.05
CA SER A 73 -10.67 -3.23 -17.16
C SER A 73 -11.52 -2.01 -17.47
N ILE A 74 -11.00 -0.85 -17.06
CA ILE A 74 -11.43 0.45 -17.54
C ILE A 74 -10.38 0.92 -18.54
N GLY A 75 -10.80 1.17 -19.77
CA GLY A 75 -9.93 1.55 -20.87
C GLY A 75 -9.34 2.95 -20.72
N ARG A 76 -8.39 3.26 -21.62
CA ARG A 76 -7.80 4.59 -21.72
C ARG A 76 -8.90 5.63 -21.99
N GLU A 77 -8.89 6.73 -21.24
CA GLU A 77 -9.84 7.86 -21.38
C GLU A 77 -11.33 7.50 -21.25
N ALA A 78 -11.69 6.33 -20.68
CA ALA A 78 -13.07 5.86 -20.65
C ALA A 78 -14.06 6.86 -20.02
N PHE A 79 -13.68 7.50 -18.91
CA PHE A 79 -14.43 8.56 -18.24
C PHE A 79 -13.78 9.93 -18.40
N TRP A 80 -12.93 10.15 -19.41
CA TRP A 80 -12.24 11.42 -19.58
C TRP A 80 -13.21 12.59 -19.69
N SER A 81 -12.99 13.63 -18.87
CA SER A 81 -13.79 14.85 -18.82
C SER A 81 -15.28 14.63 -18.50
N CYS A 82 -15.63 13.56 -17.79
CA CYS A 82 -17.01 13.32 -17.32
C CYS A 82 -17.35 14.24 -16.14
N THR A 83 -17.66 15.51 -16.44
CA THR A 83 -17.89 16.56 -15.44
C THR A 83 -19.11 16.33 -14.55
N GLY A 84 -20.07 15.53 -15.01
CA GLY A 84 -21.24 15.15 -14.24
C GLY A 84 -21.06 13.91 -13.36
N LEU A 85 -19.95 13.17 -13.47
CA LEU A 85 -19.72 11.94 -12.72
C LEU A 85 -19.48 12.29 -11.24
N THR A 86 -20.36 11.83 -10.34
CA THR A 86 -20.29 12.12 -8.90
C THR A 86 -19.67 10.97 -8.11
N SER A 87 -19.97 9.73 -8.49
CA SER A 87 -19.40 8.53 -7.89
C SER A 87 -19.28 7.40 -8.91
N ILE A 88 -18.38 6.46 -8.64
CA ILE A 88 -18.25 5.23 -9.43
C ILE A 88 -18.04 4.01 -8.53
N THR A 89 -18.84 2.97 -8.79
CA THR A 89 -18.67 1.65 -8.17
C THR A 89 -17.93 0.73 -9.12
N ILE A 90 -16.74 0.27 -8.71
CA ILE A 90 -15.88 -0.62 -9.49
C ILE A 90 -16.01 -2.06 -8.97
N PRO A 91 -16.26 -3.06 -9.84
CA PRO A 91 -16.40 -4.46 -9.45
C PRO A 91 -15.06 -5.13 -9.12
N ASN A 92 -15.09 -6.17 -8.28
CA ASN A 92 -13.90 -6.97 -7.94
C ASN A 92 -13.35 -7.80 -9.11
N SER A 93 -14.05 -7.87 -10.23
CA SER A 93 -13.55 -8.45 -11.49
C SER A 93 -12.54 -7.54 -12.19
N LEU A 94 -12.47 -6.25 -11.83
CA LEU A 94 -11.60 -5.27 -12.46
C LEU A 94 -10.13 -5.48 -12.06
N THR A 95 -9.24 -5.56 -13.04
CA THR A 95 -7.81 -5.82 -12.85
C THR A 95 -6.90 -4.65 -13.22
N SER A 96 -7.40 -3.69 -14.01
CA SER A 96 -6.62 -2.53 -14.45
C SER A 96 -7.49 -1.29 -14.72
N ILE A 97 -6.93 -0.11 -14.44
CA ILE A 97 -7.46 1.20 -14.82
C ILE A 97 -6.49 1.83 -15.83
N GLY A 98 -6.98 2.14 -17.03
CA GLY A 98 -6.22 2.70 -18.14
C GLY A 98 -5.75 4.13 -17.92
N GLY A 99 -4.85 4.59 -18.80
CA GLY A 99 -4.33 5.95 -18.75
C GLY A 99 -5.43 7.00 -18.96
N ALA A 100 -5.38 8.11 -18.21
CA ALA A 100 -6.37 9.18 -18.22
C ALA A 100 -7.82 8.72 -18.02
N ALA A 101 -8.06 7.52 -17.47
CA ALA A 101 -9.39 6.91 -17.38
C ALA A 101 -10.43 7.82 -16.72
N PHE A 102 -10.06 8.53 -15.65
CA PHE A 102 -10.92 9.48 -14.94
C PHE A 102 -10.41 10.92 -15.01
N SER A 103 -9.47 11.22 -15.92
CA SER A 103 -8.88 12.55 -15.95
C SER A 103 -9.95 13.62 -16.22
N ARG A 104 -9.85 14.75 -15.53
CA ARG A 104 -10.78 15.90 -15.60
C ARG A 104 -12.22 15.56 -15.20
N CYS A 105 -12.41 14.70 -14.19
CA CYS A 105 -13.70 14.45 -13.53
C CYS A 105 -13.83 15.28 -12.24
N PRO A 106 -14.17 16.59 -12.31
CA PRO A 106 -14.23 17.45 -11.13
C PRO A 106 -15.36 17.09 -10.15
N GLY A 107 -16.40 16.38 -10.60
CA GLY A 107 -17.51 15.93 -9.76
C GLY A 107 -17.20 14.69 -8.92
N LEU A 108 -16.15 13.93 -9.26
CA LEU A 108 -15.82 12.67 -8.60
C LEU A 108 -15.19 12.96 -7.23
N THR A 109 -15.94 12.73 -6.15
CA THR A 109 -15.52 13.13 -4.79
C THR A 109 -14.76 12.05 -4.03
N SER A 110 -15.03 10.78 -4.33
CA SER A 110 -14.39 9.60 -3.75
C SER A 110 -14.44 8.43 -4.73
N ILE A 111 -13.49 7.52 -4.60
CA ILE A 111 -13.43 6.28 -5.38
C ILE A 111 -12.78 5.17 -4.55
N THR A 112 -13.39 3.99 -4.56
CA THR A 112 -12.82 2.78 -3.96
C THR A 112 -12.29 1.89 -5.08
N ILE A 113 -10.97 1.72 -5.14
CA ILE A 113 -10.33 0.82 -6.11
C ILE A 113 -10.22 -0.57 -5.46
N PRO A 114 -10.79 -1.63 -6.06
CA PRO A 114 -10.75 -2.96 -5.46
C PRO A 114 -9.34 -3.57 -5.48
N ASN A 115 -9.08 -4.47 -4.53
CA ASN A 115 -7.78 -5.16 -4.40
C ASN A 115 -7.40 -6.04 -5.60
N SER A 116 -8.34 -6.31 -6.51
CA SER A 116 -8.07 -6.97 -7.79
C SER A 116 -7.30 -6.09 -8.79
N VAL A 117 -7.32 -4.76 -8.63
CA VAL A 117 -6.65 -3.82 -9.54
C VAL A 117 -5.16 -3.78 -9.27
N THR A 118 -4.37 -4.24 -10.24
CA THR A 118 -2.90 -4.32 -10.13
C THR A 118 -2.17 -3.14 -10.78
N SER A 119 -2.88 -2.35 -11.60
CA SER A 119 -2.29 -1.22 -12.33
C SER A 119 -3.24 -0.03 -12.46
N ILE A 120 -2.72 1.16 -12.16
CA ILE A 120 -3.34 2.46 -12.44
C ILE A 120 -2.48 3.14 -13.51
N GLY A 121 -3.10 3.49 -14.64
CA GLY A 121 -2.42 4.11 -15.78
C GLY A 121 -1.92 5.53 -15.50
N ASP A 122 -1.07 6.02 -16.40
CA ASP A 122 -0.61 7.42 -16.40
C ASP A 122 -1.81 8.38 -16.48
N ASP A 123 -1.76 9.50 -15.74
CA ASP A 123 -2.82 10.52 -15.68
C ASP A 123 -4.21 10.03 -15.20
N ALA A 124 -4.33 8.81 -14.67
CA ALA A 124 -5.63 8.16 -14.45
C ALA A 124 -6.66 9.01 -13.68
N PHE A 125 -6.22 9.81 -12.71
CA PHE A 125 -7.05 10.73 -11.94
C PHE A 125 -6.61 12.20 -12.08
N SER A 126 -5.84 12.54 -13.10
CA SER A 126 -5.33 13.90 -13.32
C SER A 126 -6.48 14.92 -13.45
N TYR A 127 -6.42 16.01 -12.71
CA TYR A 127 -7.42 17.08 -12.60
C TYR A 127 -8.80 16.63 -12.08
N CYS A 128 -8.85 15.57 -11.26
CA CYS A 128 -10.03 15.26 -10.45
C CYS A 128 -10.12 16.21 -9.24
N THR A 129 -10.44 17.48 -9.48
CA THR A 129 -10.39 18.54 -8.46
C THR A 129 -11.34 18.33 -7.28
N GLY A 130 -12.42 17.56 -7.46
CA GLY A 130 -13.35 17.21 -6.38
C GLY A 130 -12.92 16.01 -5.53
N LEU A 131 -11.91 15.24 -5.96
CA LEU A 131 -11.49 14.02 -5.29
C LEU A 131 -10.84 14.35 -3.95
N THR A 132 -11.51 14.05 -2.85
CA THR A 132 -11.07 14.44 -1.50
C THR A 132 -10.18 13.41 -0.82
N SER A 133 -10.38 12.13 -1.17
CA SER A 133 -9.64 10.99 -0.65
C SER A 133 -9.65 9.85 -1.67
N ILE A 134 -8.59 9.04 -1.64
CA ILE A 134 -8.49 7.80 -2.41
C ILE A 134 -7.67 6.78 -1.63
N THR A 135 -8.12 5.52 -1.64
CA THR A 135 -7.35 4.40 -1.10
C THR A 135 -6.74 3.62 -2.26
N ILE A 136 -5.40 3.57 -2.32
CA ILE A 136 -4.69 2.77 -3.31
C ILE A 136 -4.58 1.33 -2.76
N PRO A 137 -5.03 0.30 -3.50
CA PRO A 137 -5.02 -1.07 -3.00
C PRO A 137 -3.60 -1.63 -2.94
N SER A 138 -3.37 -2.59 -2.04
CA SER A 138 -2.07 -3.24 -1.82
C SER A 138 -1.57 -4.11 -2.98
N SER A 139 -2.38 -4.29 -4.01
CA SER A 139 -2.01 -4.95 -5.26
C SER A 139 -1.34 -4.00 -6.27
N VAL A 140 -1.43 -2.67 -6.07
CA VAL A 140 -0.75 -1.68 -6.90
C VAL A 140 0.71 -1.58 -6.48
N THR A 141 1.61 -1.74 -7.45
CA THR A 141 3.07 -1.72 -7.24
C THR A 141 3.74 -0.41 -7.66
N SER A 142 3.04 0.44 -8.42
CA SER A 142 3.59 1.72 -8.89
C SER A 142 2.50 2.78 -9.02
N ILE A 143 2.80 4.00 -8.60
CA ILE A 143 2.02 5.19 -8.96
C ILE A 143 2.67 5.80 -10.19
N ARG A 144 1.96 5.82 -11.31
CA ARG A 144 2.49 6.24 -12.62
C ARG A 144 2.56 7.77 -12.78
N GLY A 145 3.11 8.22 -13.90
CA GLY A 145 3.28 9.65 -14.17
C GLY A 145 1.94 10.36 -14.17
N PHE A 146 1.90 11.57 -13.60
CA PHE A 146 0.72 12.45 -13.56
C PHE A 146 -0.54 11.84 -12.91
N ALA A 147 -0.45 10.68 -12.25
CA ALA A 147 -1.62 9.89 -11.84
C ALA A 147 -2.68 10.67 -11.03
N PHE A 148 -2.23 11.61 -10.19
CA PHE A 148 -3.07 12.50 -9.37
C PHE A 148 -2.76 13.97 -9.60
N GLN A 149 -2.13 14.34 -10.73
CA GLN A 149 -1.78 15.73 -11.00
C GLN A 149 -3.01 16.63 -10.89
N GLY A 150 -2.91 17.77 -10.19
CA GLY A 150 -3.98 18.76 -10.13
C GLY A 150 -5.23 18.31 -9.34
N CYS A 151 -5.14 17.24 -8.55
CA CYS A 151 -6.19 16.85 -7.60
C CYS A 151 -6.22 17.82 -6.42
N THR A 152 -6.68 19.05 -6.66
CA THR A 152 -6.64 20.15 -5.67
C THR A 152 -7.50 19.92 -4.44
N GLY A 153 -8.53 19.06 -4.52
CA GLY A 153 -9.36 18.65 -3.39
C GLY A 153 -8.77 17.53 -2.53
N LEU A 154 -7.71 16.84 -2.99
CA LEU A 154 -7.14 15.67 -2.32
C LEU A 154 -6.41 16.12 -1.05
N THR A 155 -6.97 15.84 0.11
CA THR A 155 -6.41 16.31 1.39
C THR A 155 -5.42 15.33 2.03
N SER A 156 -5.62 14.05 1.76
CA SER A 156 -4.77 12.95 2.24
C SER A 156 -4.80 11.79 1.26
N ILE A 157 -3.71 11.02 1.21
CA ILE A 157 -3.62 9.77 0.47
C ILE A 157 -2.77 8.77 1.24
N THR A 158 -3.21 7.52 1.28
CA THR A 158 -2.41 6.41 1.83
C THR A 158 -1.77 5.66 0.68
N ILE A 159 -0.43 5.66 0.62
CA ILE A 159 0.34 4.86 -0.32
C ILE A 159 0.68 3.51 0.34
N PRO A 160 0.25 2.37 -0.22
CA PRO A 160 0.50 1.06 0.40
C PRO A 160 1.97 0.63 0.24
N ASN A 161 2.44 -0.21 1.17
CA ASN A 161 3.81 -0.78 1.18
C ASN A 161 4.15 -1.66 -0.05
N SER A 162 3.18 -1.94 -0.92
CA SER A 162 3.42 -2.59 -2.20
C SER A 162 4.00 -1.65 -3.26
N VAL A 163 3.84 -0.33 -3.09
CA VAL A 163 4.30 0.66 -4.06
C VAL A 163 5.81 0.84 -3.94
N THR A 164 6.53 0.61 -5.03
CA THR A 164 8.00 0.73 -5.08
C THR A 164 8.47 2.02 -5.75
N SER A 165 7.59 2.73 -6.46
CA SER A 165 7.95 3.97 -7.17
C SER A 165 6.78 4.94 -7.31
N ILE A 166 7.09 6.23 -7.18
CA ILE A 166 6.21 7.37 -7.51
C ILE A 166 6.70 8.00 -8.82
N GLY A 167 5.80 8.12 -9.79
CA GLY A 167 6.03 8.63 -11.14
C GLY A 167 6.35 10.13 -11.21
N ASN A 168 6.83 10.58 -12.36
CA ASN A 168 7.04 12.02 -12.61
C ASN A 168 5.70 12.77 -12.51
N TRP A 169 5.67 13.95 -11.90
CA TRP A 169 4.45 14.77 -11.70
C TRP A 169 3.27 14.05 -11.00
N ALA A 170 3.49 12.90 -10.34
CA ALA A 170 2.40 12.04 -9.86
C ALA A 170 1.38 12.75 -8.95
N PHE A 171 1.84 13.67 -8.11
CA PHE A 171 1.05 14.50 -7.21
C PHE A 171 1.24 16.00 -7.46
N SER A 172 1.76 16.38 -8.62
CA SER A 172 2.00 17.79 -8.95
C SER A 172 0.70 18.60 -8.89
N TYR A 173 0.73 19.78 -8.28
CA TYR A 173 -0.39 20.69 -8.05
C TYR A 173 -1.56 20.09 -7.23
N CYS A 174 -1.30 19.09 -6.39
CA CYS A 174 -2.22 18.68 -5.32
C CYS A 174 -2.21 19.71 -4.18
N THR A 175 -2.76 20.90 -4.42
CA THR A 175 -2.69 22.04 -3.48
C THR A 175 -3.42 21.81 -2.16
N GLY A 176 -4.39 20.89 -2.11
CA GLY A 176 -5.11 20.52 -0.90
C GLY A 176 -4.38 19.48 -0.04
N LEU A 177 -3.34 18.84 -0.55
CA LEU A 177 -2.65 17.73 0.14
C LEU A 177 -1.84 18.28 1.30
N THR A 178 -2.30 18.03 2.53
CA THR A 178 -1.66 18.60 3.73
C THR A 178 -0.59 17.71 4.34
N SER A 179 -0.71 16.40 4.13
CA SER A 179 0.22 15.40 4.61
C SER A 179 0.25 14.20 3.66
N ILE A 180 1.40 13.54 3.57
CA ILE A 180 1.54 12.29 2.85
C ILE A 180 2.57 11.40 3.56
N THR A 181 2.20 10.14 3.76
CA THR A 181 3.13 9.11 4.22
C THR A 181 3.63 8.34 3.02
N ILE A 182 4.91 8.47 2.70
CA ILE A 182 5.58 7.67 1.67
C ILE A 182 6.14 6.41 2.37
N PRO A 183 5.79 5.19 1.94
CA PRO A 183 6.26 3.98 2.60
C PRO A 183 7.74 3.68 2.30
N ASN A 184 8.39 2.94 3.20
CA ASN A 184 9.79 2.50 3.03
C ASN A 184 9.99 1.55 1.83
N SER A 185 8.94 1.08 1.17
CA SER A 185 9.04 0.36 -0.10
C SER A 185 9.44 1.26 -1.29
N VAL A 186 9.22 2.58 -1.20
CA VAL A 186 9.49 3.52 -2.29
C VAL A 186 10.97 3.86 -2.37
N THR A 187 11.65 3.41 -3.43
CA THR A 187 13.10 3.61 -3.57
C THR A 187 13.48 4.91 -4.28
N SER A 188 12.52 5.61 -4.89
CA SER A 188 12.77 6.85 -5.64
C SER A 188 11.56 7.78 -5.65
N ILE A 189 11.81 9.07 -5.41
CA ILE A 189 10.89 10.18 -5.69
C ILE A 189 11.37 10.82 -7.00
N ARG A 190 10.55 10.75 -8.04
CA ARG A 190 10.89 11.17 -9.39
C ARG A 190 10.68 12.67 -9.63
N ASP A 191 11.04 13.12 -10.83
CA ASP A 191 11.02 14.52 -11.24
C ASP A 191 9.63 15.14 -11.02
N ASP A 192 9.59 16.30 -10.37
CA ASP A 192 8.39 17.09 -10.12
C ASP A 192 7.24 16.35 -9.39
N ALA A 193 7.51 15.24 -8.71
CA ALA A 193 6.50 14.35 -8.15
C ALA A 193 5.49 15.07 -7.24
N PHE A 194 5.91 16.07 -6.48
CA PHE A 194 5.08 16.89 -5.58
C PHE A 194 5.14 18.39 -5.93
N MET A 195 5.56 18.75 -7.14
CA MET A 195 5.63 20.15 -7.60
C MET A 195 4.34 20.90 -7.27
N GLY A 196 4.42 22.05 -6.60
CA GLY A 196 3.27 22.92 -6.34
C GLY A 196 2.26 22.36 -5.32
N CYS A 197 2.63 21.38 -4.49
CA CYS A 197 1.83 20.93 -3.35
C CYS A 197 1.83 21.98 -2.23
N THR A 198 1.18 23.12 -2.44
CA THR A 198 1.21 24.28 -1.52
C THR A 198 0.57 24.01 -0.15
N GLY A 199 -0.28 22.99 -0.03
CA GLY A 199 -0.88 22.58 1.24
C GLY A 199 0.04 21.72 2.12
N LEU A 200 1.10 21.13 1.54
CA LEU A 200 1.96 20.17 2.23
C LEU A 200 2.84 20.92 3.23
N THR A 201 2.65 20.66 4.53
CA THR A 201 3.34 21.41 5.60
C THR A 201 4.63 20.76 6.06
N SER A 202 4.72 19.44 5.95
CA SER A 202 5.93 18.69 6.27
C SER A 202 6.07 17.47 5.39
N ILE A 203 7.31 17.01 5.21
CA ILE A 203 7.60 15.77 4.50
C ILE A 203 8.72 14.99 5.20
N THR A 204 8.49 13.69 5.36
CA THR A 204 9.50 12.72 5.79
C THR A 204 9.87 11.84 4.60
N ILE A 205 11.12 11.94 4.17
CA ILE A 205 11.64 11.12 3.08
C ILE A 205 11.94 9.71 3.62
N PRO A 206 11.48 8.62 2.97
CA PRO A 206 11.73 7.25 3.43
C PRO A 206 13.19 6.84 3.32
N ASN A 207 13.62 5.92 4.18
CA ASN A 207 15.02 5.48 4.27
C ASN A 207 15.51 4.59 3.13
N SER A 208 14.58 4.12 2.31
CA SER A 208 14.90 3.42 1.07
C SER A 208 15.23 4.39 -0.07
N VAL A 209 14.89 5.67 0.05
CA VAL A 209 15.19 6.68 -0.96
C VAL A 209 16.68 7.00 -0.94
N LYS A 210 17.31 6.88 -2.12
CA LYS A 210 18.72 7.24 -2.35
C LYS A 210 18.88 8.63 -2.96
N SER A 211 17.92 9.05 -3.78
CA SER A 211 17.97 10.32 -4.51
C SER A 211 16.63 11.02 -4.48
N ILE A 212 16.63 12.31 -4.17
CA ILE A 212 15.51 13.22 -4.42
C ILE A 212 15.79 13.87 -5.78
N ARG A 213 14.90 13.65 -6.74
CA ARG A 213 15.11 14.08 -8.14
C ARG A 213 14.73 15.55 -8.37
N ASP A 214 14.96 16.01 -9.60
CA ASP A 214 14.82 17.41 -9.98
C ASP A 214 13.38 17.89 -9.76
N GLY A 215 13.23 19.08 -9.17
CA GLY A 215 11.94 19.70 -8.92
C GLY A 215 10.96 18.92 -8.04
N ALA A 216 11.39 17.83 -7.37
CA ALA A 216 10.51 16.91 -6.66
C ALA A 216 9.51 17.59 -5.71
N PHE A 217 9.90 18.70 -5.07
CA PHE A 217 9.08 19.54 -4.19
C PHE A 217 9.11 21.02 -4.56
N ILE A 218 9.40 21.37 -5.83
CA ILE A 218 9.41 22.77 -6.27
C ILE A 218 8.06 23.45 -6.00
N ASP A 219 8.08 24.71 -5.54
CA ASP A 219 6.90 25.51 -5.18
C ASP A 219 5.96 24.88 -4.15
N CYS A 220 6.44 23.92 -3.34
CA CYS A 220 5.76 23.48 -2.13
C CYS A 220 5.85 24.56 -1.05
N THR A 221 5.15 25.68 -1.27
CA THR A 221 5.24 26.89 -0.43
C THR A 221 4.71 26.67 0.99
N GLY A 222 3.94 25.62 1.25
CA GLY A 222 3.49 25.26 2.60
C GLY A 222 4.54 24.55 3.46
N LEU A 223 5.62 24.04 2.87
CA LEU A 223 6.60 23.22 3.60
C LEU A 223 7.36 24.08 4.63
N THR A 224 7.19 23.74 5.91
CA THR A 224 7.93 24.33 7.03
C THR A 224 9.00 23.40 7.60
N SER A 225 8.81 22.09 7.43
CA SER A 225 9.72 21.07 7.98
C SER A 225 10.00 19.96 6.97
N ILE A 226 11.28 19.63 6.79
CA ILE A 226 11.73 18.55 5.90
C ILE A 226 12.62 17.60 6.70
N THR A 227 12.32 16.30 6.62
CA THR A 227 13.17 15.24 7.18
C THR A 227 13.82 14.42 6.08
N ILE A 228 15.15 14.47 6.00
CA ILE A 228 16.00 13.78 5.03
C ILE A 228 16.78 12.67 5.76
N PRO A 229 16.55 11.39 5.44
CA PRO A 229 17.20 10.28 6.12
C PRO A 229 18.67 10.15 5.71
N SER A 230 19.43 9.35 6.46
CA SER A 230 20.85 9.09 6.20
C SER A 230 21.12 8.36 4.88
N SER A 231 20.09 7.79 4.27
CA SER A 231 20.17 7.05 3.00
C SER A 231 20.27 7.92 1.76
N VAL A 232 19.86 9.19 1.84
CA VAL A 232 19.87 10.12 0.72
C VAL A 232 21.29 10.57 0.44
N THR A 233 21.77 10.28 -0.77
CA THR A 233 23.14 10.62 -1.21
C THR A 233 23.16 11.75 -2.23
N SER A 234 22.01 12.07 -2.86
CA SER A 234 21.92 13.14 -3.85
C SER A 234 20.58 13.87 -3.85
N ILE A 235 20.62 15.18 -4.06
CA ILE A 235 19.45 16.06 -4.19
C ILE A 235 19.57 16.84 -5.49
N GLY A 236 18.59 16.67 -6.37
CA GLY A 236 18.57 17.20 -7.73
C GLY A 236 18.32 18.71 -7.82
N GLN A 237 18.39 19.20 -9.05
CA GLN A 237 18.18 20.60 -9.41
C GLN A 237 16.77 21.04 -9.04
N TRP A 238 16.62 22.20 -8.41
CA TRP A 238 15.34 22.78 -7.96
C TRP A 238 14.49 21.90 -7.03
N ALA A 239 15.05 20.84 -6.43
CA ALA A 239 14.27 19.86 -5.66
C ALA A 239 13.38 20.47 -4.57
N PHE A 240 13.80 21.57 -3.95
CA PHE A 240 13.05 22.36 -2.95
C PHE A 240 13.00 23.85 -3.33
N SER A 241 13.12 24.16 -4.63
CA SER A 241 13.07 25.55 -5.09
C SER A 241 11.69 26.15 -4.81
N GLY A 242 11.62 27.42 -4.38
CA GLY A 242 10.35 28.08 -4.07
C GLY A 242 9.63 27.55 -2.82
N CYS A 243 10.25 26.70 -2.01
CA CYS A 243 9.76 26.31 -0.68
C CYS A 243 9.96 27.44 0.34
N LYS A 244 9.22 28.54 0.17
CA LYS A 244 9.49 29.83 0.83
C LYS A 244 9.32 29.88 2.34
N ASN A 245 8.71 28.85 2.96
CA ASN A 245 8.38 28.83 4.39
C ASN A 245 9.19 27.80 5.18
N ILE A 246 10.30 27.29 4.64
CA ILE A 246 11.14 26.32 5.37
C ILE A 246 11.68 26.97 6.65
N GLU A 247 11.32 26.39 7.79
CA GLU A 247 11.85 26.78 9.11
C GLU A 247 12.92 25.80 9.58
N ASN A 248 12.70 24.50 9.33
CA ASN A 248 13.58 23.44 9.81
C ASN A 248 13.86 22.38 8.74
N VAL A 249 15.14 22.03 8.58
CA VAL A 249 15.57 20.87 7.81
C VAL A 249 16.33 19.93 8.74
N TYR A 250 15.83 18.71 8.88
CA TYR A 250 16.48 17.64 9.64
C TYR A 250 17.15 16.70 8.66
N CYS A 251 18.48 16.79 8.52
CA CYS A 251 19.24 15.93 7.63
C CYS A 251 20.09 14.95 8.44
N TYR A 252 19.79 13.66 8.35
CA TYR A 252 20.45 12.59 9.13
C TYR A 252 21.70 12.02 8.43
N ALA A 253 22.09 12.53 7.26
CA ALA A 253 23.25 12.03 6.53
C ALA A 253 24.56 12.51 7.16
N ALA A 254 25.40 11.56 7.58
CA ALA A 254 26.73 11.84 8.15
C ALA A 254 27.76 12.27 7.08
N THR A 255 27.48 11.96 5.80
CA THR A 255 28.18 12.52 4.64
C THR A 255 27.23 13.49 3.96
N VAL A 256 27.68 14.71 3.66
CA VAL A 256 26.85 15.73 3.02
C VAL A 256 26.35 15.19 1.67
N PRO A 257 25.03 15.17 1.41
CA PRO A 257 24.49 14.74 0.13
C PRO A 257 25.02 15.63 -1.01
N SER A 258 25.28 15.03 -2.16
CA SER A 258 25.59 15.76 -3.39
C SER A 258 24.36 16.53 -3.84
N THR A 259 24.34 17.83 -3.63
CA THR A 259 23.17 18.68 -3.85
C THR A 259 23.48 19.72 -4.92
N GLU A 260 22.61 19.82 -5.94
CA GLU A 260 22.72 20.85 -6.96
C GLU A 260 22.57 22.26 -6.36
N ILE A 261 23.31 23.24 -6.88
CA ILE A 261 23.42 24.57 -6.26
C ILE A 261 22.08 25.31 -6.13
N ASN A 262 21.15 25.03 -7.04
CA ASN A 262 19.80 25.61 -7.09
C ASN A 262 18.73 24.70 -6.47
N ALA A 263 19.11 23.63 -5.76
CA ALA A 263 18.15 22.76 -5.08
C ALA A 263 17.24 23.53 -4.10
N PHE A 264 17.72 24.64 -3.53
CA PHE A 264 16.99 25.52 -2.61
C PHE A 264 16.82 26.95 -3.15
N GLU A 265 16.82 27.14 -4.48
CA GLU A 265 16.58 28.45 -5.10
C GLU A 265 15.25 29.06 -4.61
N ASP A 266 15.21 30.33 -4.25
CA ASP A 266 14.03 31.01 -3.70
C ASP A 266 13.36 30.32 -2.48
N ALA A 267 14.09 29.49 -1.72
CA ALA A 267 13.59 28.82 -0.52
C ALA A 267 13.90 29.57 0.80
N TYR A 268 14.68 30.66 0.73
CA TYR A 268 15.05 31.50 1.87
C TYR A 268 15.72 30.75 3.05
N ILE A 269 16.55 29.75 2.73
CA ILE A 269 17.22 28.88 3.70
C ILE A 269 18.17 29.64 4.65
N GLU A 270 18.59 30.85 4.29
CA GLU A 270 19.34 31.77 5.15
C GLU A 270 18.58 32.20 6.42
N TYR A 271 17.27 31.97 6.49
CA TYR A 271 16.45 32.18 7.70
C TYR A 271 16.04 30.86 8.39
N ALA A 272 16.40 29.71 7.81
CA ALA A 272 16.04 28.40 8.32
C ALA A 272 17.10 27.82 9.28
N THR A 273 16.69 26.82 10.04
CA THR A 273 17.59 25.99 10.86
C THR A 273 17.87 24.64 10.20
N LEU A 274 19.14 24.35 9.96
CA LEU A 274 19.61 23.03 9.55
C LEU A 274 20.07 22.23 10.78
N HIS A 275 19.45 21.08 10.99
CA HIS A 275 19.79 20.11 12.02
C HIS A 275 20.54 18.93 11.39
N VAL A 276 21.78 18.70 11.81
CA VAL A 276 22.68 17.68 11.24
C VAL A 276 23.43 16.91 12.33
N PRO A 277 24.00 15.71 12.03
CA PRO A 277 24.82 14.98 12.98
C PRO A 277 26.01 15.82 13.44
N GLU A 278 26.33 15.76 14.74
CA GLU A 278 27.48 16.46 15.31
C GLU A 278 28.78 16.17 14.55
N SER A 279 28.98 14.90 14.17
CA SER A 279 30.14 14.47 13.38
C SER A 279 30.27 15.14 12.00
N ALA A 280 29.17 15.66 11.43
CA ALA A 280 29.13 16.19 10.08
C ALA A 280 28.94 17.71 10.02
N ILE A 281 28.66 18.38 11.15
CA ILE A 281 28.24 19.79 11.17
C ILE A 281 29.22 20.74 10.46
N ASN A 282 30.53 20.49 10.57
CA ASN A 282 31.54 21.31 9.90
C ASN A 282 31.56 21.09 8.38
N ALA A 283 31.25 19.88 7.91
CA ALA A 283 31.14 19.58 6.48
C ALA A 283 29.95 20.31 5.87
N TYR A 284 28.79 20.30 6.52
CA TYR A 284 27.61 21.06 6.06
C TYR A 284 27.87 22.57 6.03
N LYS A 285 28.57 23.13 7.03
CA LYS A 285 28.93 24.55 7.07
C LYS A 285 29.87 25.02 5.95
N THR A 286 30.48 24.09 5.21
CA THR A 286 31.49 24.40 4.18
C THR A 286 31.12 23.88 2.79
N THR A 287 29.93 23.27 2.66
CA THR A 287 29.48 22.65 1.40
C THR A 287 28.23 23.36 0.89
N GLU A 288 28.33 24.05 -0.25
CA GLU A 288 27.16 24.63 -0.92
C GLU A 288 26.22 23.53 -1.44
N PRO A 289 24.89 23.75 -1.45
CA PRO A 289 24.18 24.92 -0.93
C PRO A 289 23.91 24.85 0.59
N TRP A 290 24.33 23.80 1.28
CA TRP A 290 24.05 23.60 2.70
C TRP A 290 24.68 24.68 3.61
N SER A 291 25.81 25.24 3.21
CA SER A 291 26.47 26.35 3.91
C SER A 291 25.65 27.64 3.95
N ALA A 292 24.64 27.79 3.08
CA ALA A 292 23.77 28.96 3.04
C ALA A 292 22.70 28.99 4.14
N PHE A 293 22.51 27.89 4.90
CA PHE A 293 21.56 27.88 6.01
C PHE A 293 21.94 28.86 7.13
N GLY A 294 20.97 29.62 7.64
CA GLY A 294 21.22 30.68 8.61
C GLY A 294 21.65 30.18 9.99
N THR A 295 21.00 29.11 10.46
CA THR A 295 21.28 28.51 11.78
C THR A 295 21.64 27.04 11.62
N PHE A 296 22.69 26.62 12.30
CA PHE A 296 23.07 25.20 12.40
C PHE A 296 22.84 24.72 13.83
N LYS A 297 22.15 23.59 13.96
CA LYS A 297 22.04 22.85 15.20
C LYS A 297 22.56 21.45 15.02
N THR A 298 23.25 20.97 16.04
CA THR A 298 23.48 19.54 16.22
C THR A 298 22.14 18.89 16.49
N LEU A 299 21.93 17.70 15.94
CA LEU A 299 20.86 16.80 16.39
C LEU A 299 21.18 16.36 17.83
N GLU A 300 20.94 17.22 18.84
CA GLU A 300 21.20 16.92 20.26
C GLU A 300 19.98 16.31 20.94
N GLY A 301 20.17 15.16 21.59
CA GLY A 301 19.44 14.79 22.80
C GLY A 301 17.92 14.57 22.73
N THR A 302 17.25 14.82 21.61
CA THR A 302 15.92 14.25 21.34
C THR A 302 16.12 12.97 20.57
N GLY A 303 15.37 11.94 20.98
CA GLY A 303 15.43 10.60 20.44
C GLY A 303 15.75 10.64 18.96
N VAL A 304 16.90 10.07 18.63
CA VAL A 304 17.11 9.56 17.30
C VAL A 304 15.82 8.75 17.04
N GLU A 305 14.91 9.23 16.18
CA GLU A 305 14.10 8.31 15.41
C GLU A 305 15.10 7.65 14.48
N LYS A 306 15.93 6.81 15.09
CA LYS A 306 16.59 5.75 14.42
C LYS A 306 15.40 5.00 13.84
N ASN A 307 15.42 4.74 12.54
CA ASN A 307 14.35 3.97 11.92
C ASN A 307 14.08 2.76 12.78
N LYS A 308 12.83 2.61 13.21
CA LYS A 308 12.46 1.48 14.03
C LYS A 308 12.62 0.24 13.17
N CYS A 309 13.38 -0.75 13.66
CA CYS A 309 13.38 -2.06 13.05
C CYS A 309 11.92 -2.54 12.97
N GLU A 310 11.56 -3.15 11.86
CA GLU A 310 10.24 -3.75 11.71
C GLU A 310 10.03 -4.84 12.77
N THR A 311 8.80 -5.00 13.24
CA THR A 311 8.48 -6.01 14.25
C THR A 311 8.81 -7.39 13.70
N PRO A 312 9.70 -8.15 14.34
CA PRO A 312 10.10 -9.47 13.85
C PRO A 312 8.91 -10.44 13.87
N THR A 313 8.87 -11.34 12.90
CA THR A 313 7.93 -12.46 12.93
C THR A 313 8.58 -13.66 13.64
N ILE A 314 7.75 -14.43 14.35
CA ILE A 314 8.18 -15.62 15.11
C ILE A 314 7.50 -16.84 14.49
N ALA A 315 8.29 -17.84 14.10
CA ALA A 315 7.77 -19.07 13.53
C ALA A 315 8.50 -20.31 14.05
N PHE A 316 7.84 -21.47 14.02
CA PHE A 316 8.49 -22.77 14.25
C PHE A 316 8.52 -23.56 12.94
N ILE A 317 9.72 -23.78 12.41
CA ILE A 317 9.94 -24.36 11.08
C ILE A 317 11.02 -25.43 11.20
N ASP A 318 10.75 -26.64 10.69
CA ASP A 318 11.69 -27.77 10.67
C ASP A 318 12.35 -28.07 12.02
N GLY A 319 11.56 -28.00 13.10
CA GLY A 319 12.03 -28.26 14.46
C GLY A 319 12.81 -27.12 15.11
N LYS A 320 12.87 -25.94 14.48
CA LYS A 320 13.60 -24.77 14.98
C LYS A 320 12.70 -23.56 15.14
N LEU A 321 12.90 -22.84 16.25
CA LEU A 321 12.36 -21.50 16.40
C LEU A 321 13.15 -20.56 15.47
N THR A 322 12.43 -19.88 14.59
CA THR A 322 12.99 -19.03 13.54
C THR A 322 12.43 -17.62 13.67
N PHE A 323 13.29 -16.63 13.48
CA PHE A 323 12.94 -15.21 13.49
C PHE A 323 13.26 -14.60 12.13
N SER A 324 12.40 -13.72 11.65
CA SER A 324 12.67 -12.91 10.45
C SER A 324 12.16 -11.50 10.65
N CYS A 325 12.77 -10.54 9.96
CA CYS A 325 12.44 -9.13 10.02
C CYS A 325 12.56 -8.55 8.61
N ALA A 326 11.68 -7.62 8.25
CA ALA A 326 11.77 -6.92 6.98
C ALA A 326 12.95 -5.92 6.95
N THR A 327 13.45 -5.50 8.12
CA THR A 327 14.72 -4.77 8.21
C THR A 327 15.87 -5.76 8.01
N GLU A 328 16.64 -5.57 6.93
CA GLU A 328 17.81 -6.42 6.62
C GLU A 328 18.97 -6.21 7.61
N ASP A 329 19.82 -7.22 7.76
CA ASP A 329 21.02 -7.22 8.61
C ASP A 329 20.77 -6.84 10.07
N VAL A 330 19.66 -7.32 10.64
CA VAL A 330 19.35 -7.16 12.06
C VAL A 330 19.94 -8.29 12.90
N GLU A 331 20.28 -7.97 14.13
CA GLU A 331 20.52 -8.93 15.21
C GLU A 331 19.23 -9.15 16.00
N TYR A 332 18.96 -10.40 16.36
CA TYR A 332 17.78 -10.76 17.16
C TYR A 332 18.17 -10.95 18.62
N VAL A 333 17.45 -10.27 19.52
CA VAL A 333 17.49 -10.54 20.95
C VAL A 333 16.19 -11.19 21.34
N SER A 334 16.26 -12.48 21.69
CA SER A 334 15.10 -13.27 22.08
C SER A 334 15.20 -13.73 23.52
N GLU A 335 14.07 -13.78 24.21
CA GLU A 335 13.92 -14.40 25.53
C GLU A 335 12.84 -15.49 25.47
N VAL A 336 13.13 -16.66 26.04
CA VAL A 336 12.20 -17.79 26.12
C VAL A 336 12.00 -18.14 27.59
N LYS A 337 10.79 -17.94 28.12
CA LYS A 337 10.45 -18.19 29.52
C LYS A 337 9.52 -19.38 29.68
N CYS A 338 9.79 -20.18 30.71
CA CYS A 338 8.89 -21.20 31.24
C CYS A 338 8.56 -20.84 32.70
N TYR A 339 7.32 -20.48 33.00
CA TYR A 339 6.94 -19.91 34.31
C TYR A 339 6.95 -20.92 35.46
N ASP A 340 6.93 -22.22 35.18
CA ASP A 340 6.96 -23.28 36.21
C ASP A 340 8.38 -23.65 36.69
N VAL A 341 9.44 -23.03 36.17
CA VAL A 341 10.83 -23.28 36.62
C VAL A 341 11.28 -22.26 37.68
N SER A 342 10.37 -21.86 38.58
CA SER A 342 10.75 -21.05 39.74
C SER A 342 11.22 -21.98 40.88
N LYS A 343 12.54 -22.10 41.05
CA LYS A 343 13.28 -22.84 42.12
C LYS A 343 12.38 -23.58 43.16
N TYR A 344 12.24 -24.89 42.99
CA TYR A 344 11.65 -25.78 44.01
C TYR A 344 12.74 -26.62 44.69
N TYR A 345 12.64 -26.75 46.01
CA TYR A 345 13.45 -27.70 46.80
C TYR A 345 12.71 -29.04 46.93
N THR A 346 12.27 -29.60 45.79
CA THR A 346 11.62 -30.91 45.67
C THR A 346 12.38 -31.76 44.66
N ASN A 347 12.32 -33.09 44.80
CA ASN A 347 13.09 -34.03 43.98
C ASN A 347 12.47 -34.24 42.58
N GLU A 348 11.27 -33.69 42.36
CA GLU A 348 10.49 -33.75 41.14
C GLU A 348 9.84 -32.38 40.90
N ILE A 349 9.85 -31.93 39.65
CA ILE A 349 9.24 -30.67 39.19
C ILE A 349 8.49 -30.98 37.89
N SER A 350 7.22 -30.56 37.79
CA SER A 350 6.46 -30.59 36.55
C SER A 350 6.83 -29.38 35.69
N LEU A 351 7.15 -29.59 34.42
CA LEU A 351 7.47 -28.49 33.48
C LEU A 351 6.19 -28.05 32.75
N ALA A 352 6.02 -26.75 32.53
CA ALA A 352 4.93 -26.23 31.71
C ALA A 352 5.04 -26.73 30.26
N ALA A 353 3.91 -27.08 29.63
CA ALA A 353 3.84 -27.48 28.22
C ALA A 353 3.90 -26.30 27.23
N CYS A 354 4.15 -25.08 27.73
CA CYS A 354 4.25 -23.88 26.91
C CYS A 354 5.39 -22.95 27.34
N TYR A 355 5.93 -22.24 26.36
CA TYR A 355 6.97 -21.24 26.51
C TYR A 355 6.49 -19.90 25.99
N ASP A 356 6.74 -18.85 26.77
CA ASP A 356 6.53 -17.48 26.32
C ASP A 356 7.80 -17.00 25.62
N ILE A 357 7.63 -16.53 24.39
CA ILE A 357 8.70 -16.04 23.54
C ILE A 357 8.50 -14.55 23.35
N SER A 358 9.54 -13.77 23.60
CA SER A 358 9.66 -12.39 23.15
C SER A 358 10.89 -12.26 22.27
N VAL A 359 10.79 -11.47 21.20
CA VAL A 359 11.95 -11.14 20.36
C VAL A 359 11.88 -9.70 19.90
N THR A 360 13.06 -9.09 19.86
CA THR A 360 13.29 -7.72 19.40
C THR A 360 14.37 -7.76 18.33
N ALA A 361 14.15 -7.07 17.21
CA ALA A 361 15.16 -6.86 16.19
C ALA A 361 15.96 -5.59 16.49
N MET A 362 17.29 -5.68 16.42
CA MET A 362 18.22 -4.59 16.69
C MET A 362 19.17 -4.41 15.52
N LYS A 363 19.49 -3.16 15.20
CA LYS A 363 20.52 -2.84 14.20
C LYS A 363 21.23 -1.55 14.62
N THR A 364 22.54 -1.51 14.47
CA THR A 364 23.33 -0.32 14.79
C THR A 364 22.83 0.85 13.94
N GLY A 365 22.45 1.95 14.60
CA GLY A 365 21.83 3.10 13.93
C GLY A 365 20.30 3.03 13.73
N PHE A 366 19.63 1.95 14.16
CA PHE A 366 18.17 1.74 14.11
C PHE A 366 17.55 1.70 15.54
N ALA A 367 16.29 2.10 15.68
CA ALA A 367 15.57 1.98 16.94
C ALA A 367 15.13 0.53 17.02
N ASN A 368 15.11 -0.03 18.23
CA ASN A 368 14.67 -1.40 18.43
C ASN A 368 13.23 -1.56 17.92
N SER A 369 12.93 -2.72 17.34
CA SER A 369 11.56 -3.03 16.95
C SER A 369 10.60 -3.00 18.14
N ASP A 370 9.29 -3.00 17.87
CA ASP A 370 8.36 -3.46 18.90
C ASP A 370 8.68 -4.91 19.27
N VAL A 371 8.32 -5.28 20.49
CA VAL A 371 8.53 -6.63 20.99
C VAL A 371 7.48 -7.54 20.35
N ALA A 372 7.91 -8.41 19.45
CA ALA A 372 7.07 -9.50 19.00
C ALA A 372 6.93 -10.51 20.13
N THR A 373 5.70 -10.95 20.39
CA THR A 373 5.43 -11.97 21.42
C THR A 373 4.71 -13.15 20.81
N ALA A 374 5.02 -14.36 21.26
CA ALA A 374 4.32 -15.58 20.88
C ALA A 374 4.34 -16.60 22.02
N LYS A 375 3.45 -17.59 21.94
CA LYS A 375 3.47 -18.76 22.82
C LYS A 375 3.80 -20.00 22.01
N LEU A 376 4.85 -20.71 22.40
CA LEU A 376 5.21 -22.02 21.86
C LEU A 376 4.57 -23.09 22.72
N TYR A 377 3.81 -23.99 22.11
CA TYR A 377 3.21 -25.15 22.76
C TYR A 377 3.88 -26.42 22.26
N TRP A 378 4.10 -27.38 23.16
CA TRP A 378 4.61 -28.70 22.80
C TRP A 378 3.45 -29.69 22.78
N LEU A 379 3.13 -30.23 21.60
CA LEU A 379 2.06 -31.21 21.41
C LEU A 379 2.65 -32.61 21.34
N THR A 380 2.11 -33.54 22.12
CA THR A 380 2.50 -34.97 22.03
C THR A 380 1.95 -35.62 20.75
N SER A 381 2.50 -36.77 20.34
CA SER A 381 2.00 -37.54 19.17
C SER A 381 0.52 -37.98 19.25
N SER A 382 -0.11 -37.89 20.44
CA SER A 382 -1.55 -38.09 20.65
C SER A 382 -2.36 -36.78 20.74
N GLY A 383 -1.70 -35.63 20.65
CA GLY A 383 -2.29 -34.28 20.76
C GLY A 383 -2.36 -33.72 22.19
N SER A 384 -2.03 -34.49 23.23
CA SER A 384 -2.13 -34.05 24.63
C SER A 384 -1.10 -32.98 25.00
N LEU A 385 -1.47 -32.07 25.91
CA LEU A 385 -0.64 -31.06 26.59
C LEU A 385 0.05 -31.62 27.87
N ASP A 386 0.31 -32.93 27.93
CA ASP A 386 0.76 -33.56 29.17
C ASP A 386 2.20 -33.14 29.57
N SER A 387 2.35 -32.87 30.85
CA SER A 387 3.34 -32.06 31.56
C SER A 387 4.80 -32.53 31.59
N SER A 388 5.22 -33.40 30.66
CA SER A 388 6.61 -33.88 30.60
C SER A 388 7.23 -33.71 29.21
N ILE A 389 7.98 -32.61 29.03
CA ILE A 389 8.65 -32.31 27.76
C ILE A 389 9.67 -33.38 27.33
N ASN A 390 10.15 -34.19 28.27
CA ASN A 390 11.27 -35.13 28.05
C ASN A 390 10.88 -36.48 27.45
N ALA A 391 9.58 -36.81 27.31
CA ALA A 391 9.16 -38.17 26.94
C ALA A 391 8.27 -38.28 25.69
N ALA A 392 7.80 -37.17 25.11
CA ALA A 392 6.87 -37.24 24.00
C ALA A 392 7.56 -37.01 22.64
N LYS A 393 7.31 -37.91 21.68
CA LYS A 393 7.50 -37.62 20.25
C LYS A 393 6.63 -36.41 19.93
N THR A 394 7.23 -35.24 19.84
CA THR A 394 6.51 -33.97 19.99
C THR A 394 6.69 -33.06 18.80
N ARG A 395 5.62 -32.31 18.50
CA ARG A 395 5.61 -31.22 17.53
C ARG A 395 5.43 -29.92 18.29
N GLY A 396 6.37 -28.99 18.11
CA GLY A 396 6.22 -27.62 18.57
C GLY A 396 5.30 -26.84 17.63
N VAL A 397 4.35 -26.09 18.20
CA VAL A 397 3.56 -25.11 17.43
C VAL A 397 3.69 -23.74 18.06
N VAL A 398 3.97 -22.73 17.24
CA VAL A 398 4.03 -21.33 17.68
C VAL A 398 2.73 -20.66 17.31
N ILE A 399 2.09 -20.06 18.30
CA ILE A 399 0.86 -19.30 18.17
C ILE A 399 1.15 -17.83 18.45
N HIS A 400 0.80 -16.99 17.49
CA HIS A 400 0.98 -15.55 17.52
C HIS A 400 -0.35 -14.86 17.17
N SER A 401 -0.73 -13.85 17.95
CA SER A 401 -1.86 -12.96 17.63
C SER A 401 -1.40 -11.51 17.56
N ALA A 402 -1.58 -10.89 16.39
CA ALA A 402 -1.30 -9.48 16.14
C ALA A 402 -2.17 -8.95 15.01
N ASP A 403 -2.47 -7.66 15.04
CA ASP A 403 -3.17 -6.90 14.00
C ASP A 403 -4.50 -7.52 13.55
N GLY A 404 -5.23 -8.14 14.48
CA GLY A 404 -6.49 -8.81 14.18
C GLY A 404 -6.32 -10.13 13.42
N PHE A 405 -5.14 -10.75 13.47
CA PHE A 405 -4.90 -12.08 12.92
C PHE A 405 -4.35 -13.04 13.99
N VAL A 406 -4.71 -14.30 13.85
CA VAL A 406 -4.13 -15.44 14.56
C VAL A 406 -3.32 -16.24 13.56
N THR A 407 -2.03 -16.41 13.84
CA THR A 407 -1.11 -17.20 13.02
C THR A 407 -0.58 -18.37 13.83
N ILE A 408 -0.62 -19.56 13.24
CA ILE A 408 -0.17 -20.81 13.85
C ILE A 408 0.84 -21.45 12.89
N SER A 409 2.07 -21.65 13.38
CA SER A 409 3.17 -22.28 12.61
C SER A 409 3.67 -23.57 13.29
N GLY A 410 4.43 -24.37 12.56
CA GLY A 410 4.85 -25.72 12.98
C GLY A 410 3.81 -26.80 12.68
N LEU A 411 2.92 -26.54 11.71
CA LEU A 411 1.89 -27.47 11.25
C LEU A 411 2.40 -28.33 10.08
N ASP A 412 1.75 -29.46 9.84
CA ASP A 412 1.99 -30.23 8.63
C ASP A 412 1.33 -29.54 7.42
N SER A 413 1.90 -29.71 6.23
CA SER A 413 1.32 -29.10 5.01
C SER A 413 -0.10 -29.63 4.75
N SER A 414 -1.03 -28.72 4.44
CA SER A 414 -2.47 -28.98 4.29
C SER A 414 -3.24 -29.36 5.55
N GLU A 415 -2.61 -29.33 6.74
CA GLU A 415 -3.30 -29.53 8.00
C GLU A 415 -4.38 -28.46 8.22
N LYS A 416 -5.56 -28.88 8.65
CA LYS A 416 -6.70 -27.97 8.86
C LYS A 416 -6.75 -27.55 10.33
N VAL A 417 -6.92 -26.25 10.56
CA VAL A 417 -7.21 -25.66 11.87
C VAL A 417 -8.61 -25.06 11.82
N ASP A 418 -9.46 -25.47 12.76
CA ASP A 418 -10.82 -24.94 12.91
C ASP A 418 -10.84 -23.89 14.03
N PHE A 419 -11.48 -22.74 13.80
CA PHE A 419 -11.54 -21.62 14.74
C PHE A 419 -12.95 -21.42 15.26
N PHE A 420 -13.07 -21.22 16.57
CA PHE A 420 -14.32 -21.01 17.29
C PHE A 420 -14.20 -19.77 18.18
N SER A 421 -15.31 -19.11 18.50
CA SER A 421 -15.34 -18.12 19.58
C SER A 421 -15.27 -18.80 20.95
N SER A 422 -15.03 -18.02 22.00
CA SER A 422 -14.92 -18.52 23.37
C SER A 422 -16.15 -19.26 23.90
N ASP A 423 -17.33 -19.01 23.32
CA ASP A 423 -18.61 -19.69 23.61
C ASP A 423 -18.85 -20.92 22.72
N GLY A 424 -17.92 -21.28 21.84
CA GLY A 424 -17.95 -22.48 21.01
C GLY A 424 -18.61 -22.33 19.64
N LYS A 425 -19.03 -21.13 19.23
CA LYS A 425 -19.57 -20.90 17.87
C LYS A 425 -18.45 -20.98 16.84
N ALA A 426 -18.68 -21.71 15.75
CA ALA A 426 -17.72 -21.82 14.65
C ALA A 426 -17.53 -20.45 13.96
N LEU A 427 -16.27 -20.04 13.79
CA LEU A 427 -15.89 -18.79 13.12
C LEU A 427 -15.32 -19.05 11.72
N GLY A 428 -14.69 -20.21 11.51
CA GLY A 428 -14.14 -20.59 10.22
C GLY A 428 -13.03 -21.63 10.35
N SER A 429 -12.29 -21.86 9.27
CA SER A 429 -11.15 -22.78 9.27
C SER A 429 -10.07 -22.31 8.31
N ALA A 430 -8.81 -22.59 8.63
CA ALA A 430 -7.67 -22.35 7.74
C ALA A 430 -6.92 -23.66 7.46
N LYS A 431 -6.40 -23.83 6.26
CA LYS A 431 -5.46 -24.91 5.93
C LYS A 431 -4.04 -24.37 5.96
N ALA A 432 -3.13 -25.15 6.53
CA ALA A 432 -1.73 -24.80 6.59
C ALA A 432 -1.11 -24.82 5.18
N MET A 433 -0.50 -23.71 4.79
CA MET A 433 0.31 -23.59 3.58
C MET A 433 1.76 -23.36 4.00
N GLY A 434 2.68 -24.23 3.59
CA GLY A 434 4.07 -24.17 4.05
C GLY A 434 4.22 -24.31 5.57
N GLY A 435 3.34 -25.09 6.20
CA GLY A 435 3.34 -25.33 7.65
C GLY A 435 2.78 -24.19 8.52
N THR A 436 2.15 -23.19 7.90
CA THR A 436 1.51 -22.06 8.60
C THR A 436 0.04 -21.91 8.23
N ALA A 437 -0.81 -21.69 9.22
CA ALA A 437 -2.23 -21.35 9.04
C ALA A 437 -2.54 -19.99 9.68
N THR A 438 -3.28 -19.13 8.98
CA THR A 438 -3.64 -17.79 9.44
C THR A 438 -5.16 -17.59 9.40
N PHE A 439 -5.69 -16.91 10.41
CA PHE A 439 -7.12 -16.63 10.54
C PHE A 439 -7.36 -15.20 11.03
N ALA A 440 -8.24 -14.46 10.34
CA ALA A 440 -8.63 -13.11 10.75
C ALA A 440 -9.62 -13.17 11.92
N ALA A 441 -9.34 -12.45 13.00
CA ALA A 441 -10.15 -12.40 14.20
C ALA A 441 -10.27 -10.97 14.75
N GLN A 442 -11.39 -10.67 15.39
CA GLN A 442 -11.60 -9.35 15.97
C GLN A 442 -10.63 -9.11 17.14
N SER A 443 -9.93 -7.97 17.16
CA SER A 443 -9.08 -7.56 18.30
C SER A 443 -9.92 -7.47 19.59
N GLY A 444 -9.33 -7.88 20.72
CA GLY A 444 -9.99 -7.99 22.02
C GLY A 444 -10.86 -9.26 22.19
N SER A 445 -10.96 -10.12 21.18
CA SER A 445 -11.70 -11.38 21.28
C SER A 445 -10.84 -12.54 21.80
N VAL A 446 -11.52 -13.60 22.24
CA VAL A 446 -10.86 -14.89 22.52
C VAL A 446 -11.31 -15.89 21.46
N VAL A 447 -10.34 -16.40 20.70
CA VAL A 447 -10.53 -17.42 19.68
C VAL A 447 -10.01 -18.74 20.21
N VAL A 448 -10.77 -19.81 19.98
CA VAL A 448 -10.37 -21.18 20.27
C VAL A 448 -9.97 -21.83 18.96
N ALA A 449 -8.67 -22.12 18.80
CA ALA A 449 -8.15 -22.84 17.65
C ALA A 449 -8.11 -24.34 17.96
N LYS A 450 -8.74 -25.15 17.12
CA LYS A 450 -8.72 -26.60 17.22
C LYS A 450 -7.73 -27.18 16.21
N ILE A 451 -6.65 -27.76 16.74
CA ILE A 451 -5.59 -28.40 15.96
C ILE A 451 -5.71 -29.91 16.19
N GLY A 452 -6.20 -30.63 15.19
CA GLY A 452 -6.59 -32.03 15.36
C GLY A 452 -7.76 -32.20 16.32
N LYS A 453 -7.57 -32.92 17.45
CA LYS A 453 -8.63 -33.17 18.44
C LYS A 453 -8.71 -32.12 19.55
N GLU A 454 -7.67 -31.31 19.73
CA GLU A 454 -7.51 -30.45 20.90
C GLU A 454 -7.71 -28.96 20.60
N SER A 455 -8.09 -28.21 21.62
CA SER A 455 -8.47 -26.80 21.56
C SER A 455 -7.49 -25.91 22.32
N VAL A 456 -6.90 -24.92 21.65
CA VAL A 456 -6.05 -23.89 22.26
C VAL A 456 -6.80 -22.58 22.31
N LYS A 457 -6.88 -21.96 23.50
CA LYS A 457 -7.48 -20.63 23.67
C LYS A 457 -6.45 -19.54 23.40
N ILE A 458 -6.80 -18.61 22.53
CA ILE A 458 -5.94 -17.55 22.01
C ILE A 458 -6.64 -16.23 22.27
N ALA A 459 -6.04 -15.39 23.10
CA ALA A 459 -6.46 -14.00 23.21
C ALA A 459 -5.93 -13.25 21.98
N VAL A 460 -6.82 -12.60 21.25
CA VAL A 460 -6.47 -11.77 20.08
C VAL A 460 -6.24 -10.37 20.61
N LYS A 461 -4.97 -9.95 20.60
CA LYS A 461 -4.59 -8.59 21.01
C LYS A 461 -5.01 -7.59 19.96
#